data_AF-A0A8S3UBM9-F1
#
_entry.id   AF-A0A8S3UBM9-F1
#
_cell.length_a   1.000
_cell.length_b   1.000
_cell.length_c   1.000
_cell.angle_alpha   90.00
_cell.angle_beta   90.00
_cell.angle_gamma   90.00
#
_symmetry.space_group_name_H-M   'P 1'
#
loop_
_entity.id
_entity.type
_entity.pdbx_description
1 polymer ?
#
loop_
_entity_poly.entity_id
_entity_poly.type
_entity_poly.pdbx_seq_one_letter_code
_entity_poly.pdbx_strand_id
1 'polypeptide(L)'
;MNSSGIGVVKGTCPSTCSCVDDSSGSKINCSSKYLERIPPLTNNTYFLELGFNNITEIDIQFCKEMPQLHTIYINNNLITKVPVNTFVDCEQLYRIDLQYNKIRSIESNTFVNMTNLFYLHLEYNEISVIEPFTFMDLPNLRILYLHDNNISTIKASTFMNFPSLGYLYLYHNKIRSLVSYTFINMTNLRLL
;
A
#
# COMPACT_ATOMS: atom_id res chain seq x y z
N MET A 1 34.57 -31.89 -4.85
CA MET A 1 33.84 -31.66 -6.11
C MET A 1 32.72 -30.70 -5.81
N ASN A 2 32.75 -29.54 -6.46
CA ASN A 2 32.09 -28.32 -6.03
C ASN A 2 30.69 -28.18 -6.65
N SER A 3 29.76 -27.66 -5.83
CA SER A 3 28.62 -26.78 -6.15
C SER A 3 27.61 -27.15 -7.25
N SER A 4 26.35 -27.30 -6.84
CA SER A 4 25.17 -26.90 -7.65
C SER A 4 24.08 -26.35 -6.73
N GLY A 5 24.37 -25.21 -6.09
CA GLY A 5 23.32 -24.36 -5.54
C GLY A 5 22.61 -23.67 -6.69
N ILE A 6 21.30 -23.90 -6.82
CA ILE A 6 20.45 -23.20 -7.79
C ILE A 6 20.36 -21.74 -7.33
N GLY A 7 21.27 -20.92 -7.85
CA GLY A 7 21.22 -19.47 -7.69
C GLY A 7 20.03 -18.93 -8.46
N VAL A 8 19.05 -18.38 -7.74
CA VAL A 8 18.00 -17.56 -8.34
C VAL A 8 18.68 -16.36 -9.00
N VAL A 9 18.59 -16.24 -10.32
CA VAL A 9 19.20 -15.16 -11.08
C VAL A 9 18.44 -13.86 -10.78
N LYS A 10 19.01 -13.03 -9.90
CA LYS A 10 18.56 -11.64 -9.71
C LYS A 10 18.54 -10.93 -11.07
N GLY A 11 17.43 -10.28 -11.40
CA GLY A 11 17.28 -9.52 -12.65
C GLY A 11 16.62 -10.26 -13.82
N THR A 12 15.98 -11.42 -13.58
CA THR A 12 15.15 -12.08 -14.59
C THR A 12 13.66 -11.95 -14.25
N CYS A 13 12.82 -11.83 -15.29
CA CYS A 13 11.38 -11.82 -15.12
C CYS A 13 10.91 -13.09 -14.40
N PRO A 14 10.07 -13.01 -13.34
CA PRO A 14 9.56 -14.21 -12.69
C PRO A 14 8.82 -15.10 -13.70
N SER A 15 9.06 -16.41 -13.67
CA SER A 15 8.53 -17.35 -14.68
C SER A 15 7.01 -17.43 -14.74
N THR A 16 6.33 -17.08 -13.65
CA THR A 16 4.86 -17.01 -13.56
C THR A 16 4.28 -15.69 -14.05
N CYS A 17 5.13 -14.69 -14.30
CA CYS A 17 4.75 -13.33 -14.61
C CYS A 17 5.11 -12.95 -16.05
N SER A 18 4.60 -11.81 -16.49
CA SER A 18 4.95 -11.18 -17.76
C SER A 18 5.63 -9.85 -17.48
N CYS A 19 6.75 -9.59 -18.15
CA CYS A 19 7.52 -8.37 -17.94
C CYS A 19 7.69 -7.60 -19.25
N VAL A 20 7.60 -6.28 -19.16
CA VAL A 20 7.86 -5.35 -20.25
C VAL A 20 8.79 -4.28 -19.73
N ASP A 21 9.93 -4.11 -20.38
CA ASP A 21 10.87 -3.05 -20.04
C ASP A 21 10.63 -1.81 -20.91
N ASP A 22 10.72 -0.64 -20.30
CA ASP A 22 10.70 0.65 -20.98
C ASP A 22 11.73 1.63 -20.36
N SER A 23 11.71 2.89 -20.79
CA SER A 23 12.64 3.91 -20.32
C SER A 23 12.55 4.21 -18.82
N SER A 24 11.46 3.82 -18.16
CA SER A 24 11.25 4.02 -16.72
C SER A 24 11.62 2.80 -15.88
N GLY A 25 11.81 1.64 -16.50
CA GLY A 25 12.24 0.39 -15.86
C GLY A 25 11.38 -0.80 -16.28
N SER A 26 11.32 -1.81 -15.43
CA SER A 26 10.50 -3.01 -15.66
C SER A 26 9.08 -2.82 -15.13
N LYS A 27 8.09 -3.04 -16.02
CA LYS A 27 6.70 -3.29 -15.65
C LYS A 27 6.49 -4.80 -15.51
N ILE A 28 6.08 -5.27 -14.34
CA ILE A 28 5.89 -6.69 -14.05
C ILE A 28 4.42 -6.97 -13.72
N ASN A 29 3.80 -7.84 -14.53
CA ASN A 29 2.44 -8.33 -14.29
C ASN A 29 2.46 -9.79 -13.84
N CYS A 30 2.08 -9.99 -12.59
CA CYS A 30 1.93 -11.27 -11.89
C CYS A 30 0.47 -11.53 -11.48
N SER A 31 -0.50 -10.87 -12.11
CA SER A 31 -1.92 -10.94 -11.70
C SER A 31 -2.58 -12.25 -12.15
N SER A 32 -3.53 -12.75 -11.36
CA SER A 32 -4.29 -13.98 -11.66
C SER A 32 -3.40 -15.22 -11.87
N LYS A 33 -2.38 -15.38 -11.03
CA LYS A 33 -1.40 -16.49 -11.11
C LYS A 33 -1.46 -17.44 -9.92
N TYR A 34 -2.51 -17.32 -9.09
CA TYR A 34 -2.70 -18.12 -7.87
C TYR A 34 -1.51 -18.04 -6.90
N LEU A 35 -0.80 -16.91 -6.90
CA LEU A 35 0.39 -16.73 -6.07
C LEU A 35 -0.01 -16.66 -4.59
N GLU A 36 0.61 -17.49 -3.76
CA GLU A 36 0.44 -17.42 -2.30
C GLU A 36 1.42 -16.43 -1.65
N ARG A 37 2.44 -16.03 -2.41
CA ARG A 37 3.49 -15.09 -1.99
C ARG A 37 3.98 -14.27 -3.17
N ILE A 38 4.54 -13.11 -2.87
CA ILE A 38 5.21 -12.27 -3.87
C ILE A 38 6.44 -13.02 -4.40
N PRO A 39 6.58 -13.22 -5.73
CA PRO A 39 7.75 -13.89 -6.31
C PRO A 39 9.00 -13.00 -6.21
N PRO A 40 10.22 -13.53 -6.38
CA PRO A 40 11.43 -12.70 -6.48
C PRO A 40 11.33 -11.74 -7.67
N LEU A 41 11.61 -10.44 -7.46
CA LEU A 41 11.43 -9.39 -8.46
C LEU A 41 12.79 -8.80 -8.89
N THR A 42 12.76 -7.87 -9.84
CA THR A 42 13.98 -7.20 -10.35
C THR A 42 14.16 -5.84 -9.69
N ASN A 43 15.41 -5.40 -9.51
CA ASN A 43 15.72 -4.13 -8.86
C ASN A 43 15.33 -2.87 -9.64
N ASN A 44 15.03 -3.04 -10.93
CA ASN A 44 14.55 -1.98 -11.81
C ASN A 44 13.02 -2.01 -11.95
N THR A 45 12.31 -2.76 -11.12
CA THR A 45 10.84 -2.78 -11.11
C THR A 45 10.32 -1.42 -10.66
N TYR A 46 9.55 -0.76 -11.52
CA TYR A 46 8.88 0.49 -11.17
C TYR A 46 7.35 0.36 -11.14
N PHE A 47 6.80 -0.66 -11.80
CA PHE A 47 5.37 -0.93 -11.85
C PHE A 47 5.11 -2.41 -11.63
N LEU A 48 4.31 -2.73 -10.62
CA LEU A 48 4.05 -4.11 -10.20
C LEU A 48 2.56 -4.39 -10.06
N GLU A 49 2.08 -5.41 -10.76
CA GLU A 49 0.70 -5.89 -10.66
C GLU A 49 0.67 -7.31 -10.08
N LEU A 50 0.10 -7.45 -8.89
CA LEU A 50 -0.07 -8.69 -8.13
C LEU A 50 -1.54 -8.98 -7.84
N GLY A 51 -2.45 -8.35 -8.60
CA GLY A 51 -3.88 -8.43 -8.34
C GLY A 51 -4.46 -9.83 -8.54
N PHE A 52 -5.53 -10.16 -7.82
CA PHE A 52 -6.27 -11.43 -7.99
C PHE A 52 -5.38 -12.66 -7.75
N ASN A 53 -4.69 -12.68 -6.60
CA ASN A 53 -3.87 -13.80 -6.17
C ASN A 53 -4.31 -14.27 -4.76
N ASN A 54 -3.55 -15.19 -4.17
CA ASN A 54 -3.80 -15.74 -2.84
C ASN A 54 -2.76 -15.24 -1.81
N ILE A 55 -2.18 -14.05 -2.02
CA ILE A 55 -1.10 -13.53 -1.19
C ILE A 55 -1.64 -13.19 0.19
N THR A 56 -1.01 -13.70 1.25
CA THR A 56 -1.47 -13.50 2.63
C THR A 56 -0.67 -12.46 3.41
N GLU A 57 0.54 -12.13 2.95
CA GLU A 57 1.47 -11.25 3.65
C GLU A 57 2.37 -10.46 2.69
N ILE A 58 2.83 -9.30 3.16
CA ILE A 58 3.86 -8.49 2.51
C ILE A 58 5.10 -8.51 3.41
N ASP A 59 6.24 -8.88 2.84
CA ASP A 59 7.51 -8.88 3.57
C ASP A 59 7.93 -7.46 3.95
N ILE A 60 8.50 -7.26 5.14
CA ILE A 60 9.03 -5.96 5.57
C ILE A 60 10.24 -5.50 4.71
N GLN A 61 10.95 -6.44 4.09
CA GLN A 61 12.07 -6.17 3.17
C GLN A 61 11.60 -5.97 1.72
N PHE A 62 10.29 -5.94 1.47
CA PHE A 62 9.68 -5.84 0.14
C PHE A 62 10.31 -4.74 -0.73
N CYS A 63 10.51 -3.54 -0.15
CA CYS A 63 11.04 -2.40 -0.88
C CYS A 63 12.56 -2.41 -1.10
N LYS A 64 13.33 -3.19 -0.34
CA LYS A 64 14.79 -3.28 -0.55
C LYS A 64 15.17 -3.90 -1.88
N GLU A 65 14.31 -4.77 -2.39
CA GLU A 65 14.52 -5.39 -3.68
C GLU A 65 14.11 -4.47 -4.83
N MET A 66 13.26 -3.46 -4.60
CA MET A 66 12.67 -2.61 -5.63
C MET A 66 12.59 -1.13 -5.22
N PRO A 67 13.74 -0.46 -5.00
CA PRO A 67 13.76 0.92 -4.53
C PRO A 67 13.18 1.93 -5.54
N GLN A 68 13.05 1.54 -6.82
CA GLN A 68 12.47 2.36 -7.89
C GLN A 68 10.95 2.19 -8.03
N LEU A 69 10.31 1.42 -7.15
CA LEU A 69 8.88 1.12 -7.26
C LEU A 69 8.05 2.40 -7.17
N HIS A 70 7.28 2.67 -8.22
CA HIS A 70 6.44 3.85 -8.35
C HIS A 70 4.96 3.53 -8.18
N THR A 71 4.52 2.36 -8.64
CA THR A 71 3.13 1.92 -8.53
C THR A 71 3.06 0.44 -8.22
N ILE A 72 2.21 0.10 -7.24
CA ILE A 72 1.92 -1.28 -6.86
C ILE A 72 0.41 -1.51 -6.80
N TYR A 73 -0.03 -2.58 -7.47
CA TYR A 73 -1.35 -3.16 -7.32
C TYR A 73 -1.23 -4.52 -6.64
N ILE A 74 -1.77 -4.67 -5.44
CA ILE A 74 -1.86 -5.94 -4.71
C ILE A 74 -3.29 -6.21 -4.23
N ASN A 75 -4.25 -5.63 -4.94
CA ASN A 75 -5.68 -5.75 -4.71
C ASN A 75 -6.20 -7.18 -4.94
N ASN A 76 -7.36 -7.52 -4.37
CA ASN A 76 -7.97 -8.86 -4.52
C ASN A 76 -6.99 -9.97 -4.09
N ASN A 77 -6.51 -9.89 -2.86
CA ASN A 77 -5.63 -10.88 -2.22
C ASN A 77 -6.18 -11.24 -0.83
N LEU A 78 -5.39 -11.95 -0.02
CA LEU A 78 -5.76 -12.41 1.32
C LEU A 78 -4.95 -11.72 2.42
N ILE A 79 -4.42 -10.53 2.14
CA ILE A 79 -3.50 -9.82 3.05
C ILE A 79 -4.27 -9.38 4.29
N THR A 80 -3.78 -9.76 5.46
CA THR A 80 -4.42 -9.45 6.75
C THR A 80 -3.77 -8.29 7.49
N LYS A 81 -2.52 -7.97 7.15
CA LYS A 81 -1.73 -6.90 7.77
C LYS A 81 -0.70 -6.34 6.79
N VAL A 82 -0.45 -5.04 6.88
CA VAL A 82 0.72 -4.39 6.31
C VAL A 82 1.67 -4.08 7.46
N PRO A 83 2.85 -4.74 7.54
CA PRO A 83 3.81 -4.46 8.60
C PRO A 83 4.24 -2.98 8.64
N VAL A 84 4.68 -2.52 9.81
CA VAL A 84 5.27 -1.18 9.93
C VAL A 84 6.55 -1.10 9.09
N ASN A 85 6.81 0.08 8.51
CA ASN A 85 7.98 0.33 7.67
C ASN A 85 8.08 -0.52 6.39
N THR A 86 7.04 -1.26 5.98
CA THR A 86 7.06 -2.09 4.76
C THR A 86 7.46 -1.31 3.50
N PHE A 87 7.07 -0.04 3.42
CA PHE A 87 7.28 0.79 2.24
C PHE A 87 8.44 1.80 2.37
N VAL A 88 9.22 1.75 3.46
CA VAL A 88 10.20 2.80 3.80
C VAL A 88 11.29 2.99 2.74
N ASP A 89 11.71 1.89 2.09
CA ASP A 89 12.79 1.92 1.09
C ASP A 89 12.28 2.20 -0.35
N CYS A 90 10.96 2.31 -0.56
CA CYS A 90 10.35 2.64 -1.87
C CYS A 90 9.99 4.12 -1.94
N GLU A 91 10.97 5.02 -1.85
CA GLU A 91 10.74 6.46 -1.74
C GLU A 91 9.98 7.08 -2.94
N GLN A 92 9.99 6.40 -4.08
CA GLN A 92 9.34 6.83 -5.32
C GLN A 92 7.87 6.42 -5.44
N LEU A 93 7.31 5.70 -4.43
CA LEU A 93 5.93 5.22 -4.48
C LEU A 93 4.95 6.39 -4.59
N TYR A 94 4.18 6.35 -5.66
CA TYR A 94 3.15 7.32 -5.99
C TYR A 94 1.72 6.78 -5.78
N ARG A 95 1.56 5.47 -5.96
CA ARG A 95 0.28 4.78 -5.77
C ARG A 95 0.48 3.42 -5.11
N ILE A 96 -0.32 3.17 -4.07
CA ILE A 96 -0.50 1.85 -3.47
C ILE A 96 -1.97 1.45 -3.59
N ASP A 97 -2.22 0.28 -4.17
CA ASP A 97 -3.54 -0.32 -4.21
C ASP A 97 -3.62 -1.64 -3.42
N LEU A 98 -4.29 -1.56 -2.26
CA LEU A 98 -4.53 -2.65 -1.31
C LEU A 98 -6.02 -3.02 -1.18
N GLN A 99 -6.88 -2.54 -2.07
CA GLN A 99 -8.32 -2.78 -1.97
C GLN A 99 -8.69 -4.27 -2.09
N TYR A 100 -9.85 -4.69 -1.61
CA TYR A 100 -10.30 -6.09 -1.64
C TYR A 100 -9.27 -7.04 -1.02
N ASN A 101 -8.79 -6.71 0.18
CA ASN A 101 -7.97 -7.57 1.03
C ASN A 101 -8.69 -7.82 2.37
N LYS A 102 -7.98 -8.33 3.38
CA LYS A 102 -8.53 -8.66 4.70
C LYS A 102 -7.83 -7.87 5.82
N ILE A 103 -7.35 -6.66 5.50
CA ILE A 103 -6.60 -5.85 6.46
C ILE A 103 -7.53 -5.42 7.58
N ARG A 104 -7.17 -5.68 8.83
CA ARG A 104 -8.03 -5.40 10.00
C ARG A 104 -7.66 -4.16 10.79
N SER A 105 -6.40 -3.77 10.71
CA SER A 105 -5.85 -2.63 11.42
C SER A 105 -4.67 -2.03 10.66
N ILE A 106 -4.46 -0.73 10.83
CA ILE A 106 -3.29 -0.03 10.33
C ILE A 106 -2.56 0.56 11.53
N GLU A 107 -1.28 0.19 11.67
CA GLU A 107 -0.42 0.62 12.76
C GLU A 107 0.21 1.98 12.44
N SER A 108 0.62 2.70 13.47
CA SER A 108 1.43 3.91 13.30
C SER A 108 2.71 3.55 12.52
N ASN A 109 3.15 4.45 11.65
CA ASN A 109 4.35 4.27 10.81
C ASN A 109 4.26 3.17 9.74
N THR A 110 3.07 2.59 9.46
CA THR A 110 2.90 1.73 8.28
C THR A 110 3.24 2.46 6.97
N PHE A 111 2.91 3.76 6.88
CA PHE A 111 3.18 4.60 5.69
C PHE A 111 4.16 5.75 6.00
N VAL A 112 5.19 5.47 6.80
CA VAL A 112 6.20 6.47 7.20
C VAL A 112 7.04 6.94 6.01
N ASN A 113 7.38 8.24 5.99
CA ASN A 113 8.26 8.88 5.01
C ASN A 113 7.87 8.70 3.53
N MET A 114 6.60 8.44 3.24
CA MET A 114 6.11 8.25 1.87
C MET A 114 5.78 9.59 1.21
N THR A 115 6.82 10.40 1.01
CA THR A 115 6.70 11.79 0.56
C THR A 115 6.14 11.95 -0.84
N ASN A 116 6.26 10.96 -1.72
CA ASN A 116 5.75 11.00 -3.10
C ASN A 116 4.35 10.36 -3.27
N LEU A 117 3.79 9.77 -2.21
CA LEU A 117 2.53 9.04 -2.30
C LEU A 117 1.36 9.99 -2.55
N PHE A 118 0.56 9.68 -3.56
CA PHE A 118 -0.55 10.52 -4.02
C PHE A 118 -1.90 9.83 -3.90
N TYR A 119 -1.93 8.51 -4.15
CA TYR A 119 -3.11 7.67 -4.06
C TYR A 119 -2.89 6.50 -3.11
N LEU A 120 -3.79 6.34 -2.14
CA LEU A 120 -3.81 5.19 -1.24
C LEU A 120 -5.21 4.57 -1.24
N HIS A 121 -5.30 3.34 -1.77
CA HIS A 121 -6.52 2.55 -1.82
C HIS A 121 -6.51 1.49 -0.73
N LEU A 122 -7.46 1.56 0.19
CA LEU A 122 -7.66 0.65 1.34
C LEU A 122 -9.14 0.26 1.49
N GLU A 123 -10.00 0.65 0.55
CA GLU A 123 -11.41 0.29 0.48
C GLU A 123 -11.63 -1.21 0.37
N TYR A 124 -12.83 -1.68 0.74
CA TYR A 124 -13.17 -3.11 0.72
C TYR A 124 -12.16 -3.98 1.50
N ASN A 125 -11.83 -3.55 2.71
CA ASN A 125 -11.03 -4.31 3.68
C ASN A 125 -11.85 -4.54 4.97
N GLU A 126 -11.21 -5.07 6.01
CA GLU A 126 -11.83 -5.32 7.31
C GLU A 126 -11.40 -4.29 8.37
N ILE A 127 -10.91 -3.11 7.95
CA ILE A 127 -10.22 -2.16 8.83
C ILE A 127 -11.19 -1.64 9.89
N SER A 128 -10.91 -1.93 11.15
CA SER A 128 -11.68 -1.44 12.31
C SER A 128 -10.92 -0.40 13.12
N VAL A 129 -9.58 -0.43 13.06
CA VAL A 129 -8.69 0.42 13.84
C VAL A 129 -7.63 1.04 12.93
N ILE A 130 -7.49 2.36 13.02
CA ILE A 130 -6.37 3.10 12.45
C ILE A 130 -5.69 3.83 13.61
N GLU A 131 -4.43 3.51 13.87
CA GLU A 131 -3.72 4.12 14.98
C GLU A 131 -3.45 5.62 14.76
N PRO A 132 -3.24 6.40 15.84
CA PRO A 132 -2.82 7.79 15.76
C PRO A 132 -1.63 7.98 14.83
N PHE A 133 -1.59 9.13 14.14
CA PHE A 133 -0.45 9.57 13.34
C PHE A 133 -0.05 8.63 12.19
N THR A 134 -0.87 7.62 11.87
CA THR A 134 -0.64 6.64 10.79
C THR A 134 -0.28 7.28 9.46
N PHE A 135 -0.82 8.46 9.20
CA PHE A 135 -0.66 9.16 7.93
C PHE A 135 0.09 10.50 8.04
N MET A 136 0.76 10.77 9.15
CA MET A 136 1.42 12.06 9.43
C MET A 136 2.48 12.44 8.39
N ASP A 137 3.16 11.45 7.81
CA ASP A 137 4.28 11.64 6.88
C ASP A 137 3.88 11.47 5.41
N LEU A 138 2.64 11.86 5.07
CA LEU A 138 2.08 11.80 3.72
C LEU A 138 1.78 13.20 3.14
N PRO A 139 2.79 14.09 3.00
CA PRO A 139 2.58 15.50 2.67
C PRO A 139 1.92 15.74 1.30
N ASN A 140 2.06 14.79 0.36
CA ASN A 140 1.53 14.90 -1.00
C ASN A 140 0.30 14.01 -1.26
N LEU A 141 -0.21 13.28 -0.26
CA LEU A 141 -1.38 12.42 -0.46
C LEU A 141 -2.59 13.29 -0.77
N ARG A 142 -3.27 13.00 -1.89
CA ARG A 142 -4.43 13.77 -2.34
C ARG A 142 -5.73 13.00 -2.21
N ILE A 143 -5.68 11.68 -2.36
CA ILE A 143 -6.87 10.83 -2.28
C ILE A 143 -6.59 9.62 -1.39
N LEU A 144 -7.44 9.48 -0.38
CA LEU A 144 -7.46 8.35 0.53
C LEU A 144 -8.82 7.67 0.48
N TYR A 145 -8.83 6.39 0.09
CA TYR A 145 -10.03 5.58 0.05
C TYR A 145 -10.06 4.62 1.25
N LEU A 146 -11.05 4.79 2.12
CA LEU A 146 -11.28 3.96 3.31
C LEU A 146 -12.74 3.49 3.38
N HIS A 147 -13.54 3.71 2.34
CA HIS A 147 -14.94 3.28 2.29
C HIS A 147 -15.07 1.76 2.31
N ASP A 148 -16.25 1.27 2.65
CA ASP A 148 -16.54 -0.18 2.74
C ASP A 148 -15.54 -0.92 3.64
N ASN A 149 -15.39 -0.40 4.87
CA ASN A 149 -14.56 -0.97 5.94
C ASN A 149 -15.37 -1.05 7.25
N ASN A 150 -14.72 -1.41 8.36
CA ASN A 150 -15.35 -1.59 9.67
C ASN A 150 -15.02 -0.47 10.67
N ILE A 151 -14.59 0.70 10.21
CA ILE A 151 -14.09 1.78 11.08
C ILE A 151 -15.24 2.29 11.93
N SER A 152 -15.16 2.15 13.25
CA SER A 152 -16.19 2.64 14.18
C SER A 152 -15.83 3.97 14.83
N THR A 153 -14.54 4.23 14.97
CA THR A 153 -14.01 5.39 15.69
C THR A 153 -12.78 5.92 14.97
N ILE A 154 -12.71 7.24 14.82
CA ILE A 154 -11.54 7.95 14.32
C ILE A 154 -10.98 8.76 15.49
N LYS A 155 -9.75 8.46 15.91
CA LYS A 155 -9.05 9.26 16.92
C LYS A 155 -8.70 10.62 16.30
N ALA A 156 -8.75 11.71 17.07
CA ALA A 156 -8.47 13.05 16.54
C ALA A 156 -7.08 13.18 15.89
N SER A 157 -6.10 12.40 16.37
CA SER A 157 -4.74 12.35 15.84
C SER A 157 -4.56 11.46 14.61
N THR A 158 -5.59 10.73 14.15
CA THR A 158 -5.48 9.87 12.96
C THR A 158 -5.28 10.68 11.69
N PHE A 159 -5.98 11.82 11.54
CA PHE A 159 -5.93 12.69 10.35
C PHE A 159 -5.23 14.03 10.60
N MET A 160 -4.32 14.07 11.58
CA MET A 160 -3.52 15.25 11.84
C MET A 160 -2.49 15.47 10.72
N ASN A 161 -2.34 16.72 10.26
CA ASN A 161 -1.30 17.14 9.32
C ASN A 161 -1.39 16.53 7.89
N PHE A 162 -2.53 16.73 7.22
CA PHE A 162 -2.76 16.38 5.82
C PHE A 162 -2.90 17.64 4.93
N PRO A 163 -1.80 18.33 4.62
CA PRO A 163 -1.88 19.63 3.94
C PRO A 163 -2.46 19.54 2.51
N SER A 164 -2.23 18.41 1.83
CA SER A 164 -2.59 18.21 0.43
C SER A 164 -3.82 17.35 0.20
N LEU A 165 -4.44 16.78 1.25
CA LEU A 165 -5.55 15.84 1.08
C LEU A 165 -6.78 16.58 0.56
N GLY A 166 -7.18 16.22 -0.66
CA GLY A 166 -8.35 16.79 -1.32
C GLY A 166 -9.59 15.92 -1.12
N TYR A 167 -9.44 14.60 -1.06
CA TYR A 167 -10.55 13.66 -1.01
C TYR A 167 -10.30 12.56 0.00
N LEU A 168 -11.24 12.41 0.94
CA LEU A 168 -11.28 11.34 1.92
C LEU A 168 -12.62 10.63 1.81
N TYR A 169 -12.59 9.36 1.41
CA TYR A 169 -13.78 8.53 1.28
C TYR A 169 -13.94 7.64 2.51
N LEU A 170 -14.99 7.88 3.30
CA LEU A 170 -15.28 7.15 4.55
C LEU A 170 -16.69 6.55 4.59
N TYR A 171 -17.50 6.70 3.54
CA TYR A 171 -18.82 6.09 3.46
C TYR A 171 -18.79 4.56 3.63
N HIS A 172 -19.93 3.96 4.01
CA HIS A 172 -20.04 2.53 4.31
C HIS A 172 -19.04 2.02 5.37
N ASN A 173 -18.77 2.85 6.39
CA ASN A 173 -18.11 2.44 7.62
C ASN A 173 -19.11 2.38 8.79
N LYS A 174 -18.60 2.14 9.99
CA LYS A 174 -19.39 2.07 11.24
C LYS A 174 -19.25 3.34 12.10
N ILE A 175 -18.80 4.45 11.51
CA ILE A 175 -18.57 5.72 12.19
C ILE A 175 -19.91 6.30 12.63
N ARG A 176 -20.11 6.41 13.95
CA ARG A 176 -21.33 6.98 14.54
C ARG A 176 -21.19 8.45 14.93
N SER A 177 -19.97 8.85 15.27
CA SER A 177 -19.66 10.19 15.73
C SER A 177 -18.20 10.50 15.43
N LEU A 178 -17.93 11.75 15.09
CA LEU A 178 -16.58 12.28 15.00
C LEU A 178 -16.32 13.17 16.21
N VAL A 179 -15.11 13.11 16.75
CA VAL A 179 -14.70 14.00 17.82
C VAL A 179 -14.49 15.40 17.23
N SER A 180 -14.80 16.45 17.99
CA SER A 180 -14.43 17.81 17.60
C SER A 180 -12.95 17.88 17.25
N TYR A 181 -12.60 18.62 16.20
CA TYR A 181 -11.23 18.79 15.71
C TYR A 181 -10.58 17.55 15.03
N THR A 182 -11.33 16.48 14.75
CA THR A 182 -10.80 15.33 13.98
C THR A 182 -10.17 15.72 12.63
N PHE A 183 -10.69 16.76 11.97
CA PHE A 183 -10.18 17.27 10.70
C PHE A 183 -9.58 18.68 10.81
N ILE A 184 -9.07 19.04 11.99
CA ILE A 184 -8.48 20.36 12.21
C ILE A 184 -7.29 20.56 11.24
N ASN A 185 -7.21 21.74 10.65
CA ASN A 185 -6.18 22.14 9.67
C ASN A 185 -6.19 21.37 8.33
N MET A 186 -7.23 20.62 8.00
CA MET A 186 -7.40 20.01 6.68
C MET A 186 -8.14 20.95 5.72
N THR A 187 -7.49 22.04 5.33
CA THR A 187 -8.11 23.17 4.59
C THR A 187 -8.59 22.83 3.19
N ASN A 188 -8.03 21.79 2.57
CA ASN A 188 -8.38 21.36 1.21
C ASN A 188 -9.37 20.18 1.17
N LEU A 189 -9.80 19.67 2.33
CA LEU A 189 -10.50 18.40 2.43
C LEU A 189 -11.94 18.47 1.91
N ARG A 190 -12.28 17.50 1.07
CA ARG A 190 -13.65 17.09 0.75
C ARG A 190 -13.89 15.71 1.35
N LEU A 191 -14.82 15.64 2.29
CA LEU A 191 -15.28 14.39 2.90
C LEU A 191 -16.41 13.80 2.06
N LEU A 192 -16.27 12.52 1.68
CA LEU A 192 -17.24 11.76 0.87
C LEU A 192 -17.54 10.41 1.52
#